data_AF-A0A946XSI2-F1
#
_entry.id   AF-A0A946XSI2-F1
#
_cell.length_a   1.000
_cell.length_b   1.000
_cell.length_c   1.000
_cell.angle_alpha   90.00
_cell.angle_beta   90.00
_cell.angle_gamma   90.00
#
_symmetry.space_group_name_H-M   'P 1'
#
loop_
_entity.id
_entity.type
_entity.pdbx_description
1 polymer ?
#
loop_
_entity_poly.entity_id
_entity_poly.type
_entity_poly.pdbx_seq_one_letter_code
_entity_poly.pdbx_strand_id
1 'polypeptide(L)'
;MNESMDNPSPQDISSGTERSAWKFLHPIVGSSILPVAASILSGILLALGFPGYGKATVVFVALVPLMFAVQSASVKKASWLGLLSGFVFFMMSLSWLRFLTGTVEGLGLKISALLGYAVLALYCALYFIPFAIAVALGVKQWAGDNLWKNVRLMFALTMVWVGSEYLRGVLFTGFPWNPLGVALYGSPAIIQIAEWGGVSVVTAYIVWMNAGLLITIRQYSHGTRGRKYRPHLELMLGILPLALSMAYGMNTLFNRPAFDEPI
;
A
#
# COMPACT_ATOMS: atom_id res chain seq x y z
N MET A 1 -10.26 -19.08 69.60
CA MET A 1 -9.81 -19.48 68.26
C MET A 1 -9.83 -18.23 67.39
N ASN A 2 -8.70 -17.52 67.32
CA ASN A 2 -8.51 -16.38 66.42
C ASN A 2 -7.74 -16.90 65.21
N GLU A 3 -8.36 -16.95 64.04
CA GLU A 3 -7.68 -17.21 62.78
C GLU A 3 -6.92 -15.95 62.35
N SER A 4 -5.59 -16.05 62.32
CA SER A 4 -4.72 -15.04 61.73
C SER A 4 -4.87 -15.05 60.22
N MET A 5 -5.45 -13.99 59.66
CA MET A 5 -5.38 -13.70 58.22
C MET A 5 -3.93 -13.33 57.87
N ASP A 6 -3.22 -14.27 57.25
CA ASP A 6 -1.92 -14.02 56.63
C ASP A 6 -2.11 -13.03 55.47
N ASN A 7 -1.56 -11.83 55.63
CA ASN A 7 -1.53 -10.82 54.57
C ASN A 7 -0.28 -11.09 53.70
N PRO A 8 -0.42 -11.29 52.37
CA PRO A 8 0.72 -11.63 51.52
C PRO A 8 1.78 -10.53 51.51
N SER A 9 3.04 -10.96 51.45
CA SER A 9 4.21 -10.08 51.55
C SER A 9 4.32 -9.13 50.34
N PRO A 10 4.86 -7.91 50.49
CA PRO A 10 5.00 -6.94 49.40
C PRO A 10 5.85 -7.41 48.20
N GLN A 11 6.62 -8.50 48.36
CA GLN A 11 7.48 -9.06 47.32
C GLN A 11 6.72 -9.99 46.37
N ASP A 12 5.54 -10.49 46.74
CA ASP A 12 4.74 -11.37 45.87
C ASP A 12 3.96 -10.60 44.79
N ILE A 13 3.76 -9.30 44.97
CA ILE A 13 2.99 -8.45 44.04
C ILE A 13 3.83 -8.01 42.83
N SER A 14 5.16 -7.92 42.98
CA SER A 14 6.04 -7.40 41.91
C SER A 14 6.44 -8.46 40.87
N SER A 15 6.31 -9.75 41.17
CA SER A 15 6.72 -10.83 40.26
C SER A 15 5.63 -11.25 39.26
N GLY A 16 4.36 -10.90 39.51
CA GLY A 16 3.20 -11.30 38.72
C GLY A 16 2.84 -10.38 37.55
N THR A 17 3.17 -9.09 37.65
CA THR A 17 2.71 -8.06 36.69
C THR A 17 3.59 -7.95 35.44
N GLU A 18 4.88 -8.28 35.52
CA GLU A 18 5.78 -8.17 34.35
C GLU A 18 5.67 -9.33 33.35
N ARG A 19 5.17 -10.50 33.77
CA ARG A 19 5.09 -11.70 32.90
C ARG A 19 3.89 -11.71 31.95
N SER A 20 2.91 -10.81 32.10
CA SER A 20 1.67 -10.84 31.31
C SER A 20 1.70 -9.98 30.04
N ALA A 21 2.60 -8.99 29.96
CA ALA A 21 2.64 -8.03 28.84
C ALA A 21 3.12 -8.63 27.50
N TRP A 22 3.80 -9.78 27.53
CA TRP A 22 4.41 -10.40 26.36
C TRP A 22 3.57 -11.47 25.66
N LYS A 23 2.39 -11.82 26.19
CA LYS A 23 1.56 -12.92 25.68
C LYS A 23 0.54 -12.55 24.59
N PHE A 24 0.57 -11.33 24.05
CA PHE A 24 -0.34 -10.87 23.00
C PHE A 24 0.31 -10.68 21.62
N LEU A 25 1.37 -11.44 21.32
CA LEU A 25 1.80 -11.64 19.94
C LEU A 25 0.98 -12.81 19.36
N HIS A 26 0.04 -12.51 18.46
CA HIS A 26 -0.61 -13.54 17.66
C HIS A 26 0.46 -14.44 17.01
N PRO A 27 0.32 -15.78 17.00
CA PRO A 27 1.32 -16.69 16.43
C PRO A 27 1.66 -16.43 14.95
N ILE A 28 0.78 -15.71 14.23
CA ILE A 28 0.92 -15.31 12.84
C ILE A 28 2.01 -14.23 12.64
N VAL A 29 2.45 -13.56 13.71
CA VAL A 29 3.41 -12.43 13.68
C VAL A 29 4.83 -12.84 14.08
N GLY A 30 5.05 -14.09 14.51
CA GLY A 30 6.34 -14.59 15.01
C GLY A 30 7.34 -15.02 13.94
N SER A 31 6.93 -15.22 12.68
CA SER A 31 7.85 -15.67 11.63
C SER A 31 8.42 -14.49 10.83
N SER A 32 9.74 -14.49 10.66
CA SER A 32 10.44 -13.49 9.83
C SER A 32 10.06 -13.57 8.35
N ILE A 33 9.46 -14.68 7.91
CA ILE A 33 9.19 -15.02 6.50
C ILE A 33 7.88 -14.38 6.01
N LEU A 34 6.83 -14.31 6.83
CA LEU A 34 5.53 -13.81 6.41
C LEU A 34 5.56 -12.34 5.94
N PRO A 35 6.21 -11.39 6.65
CA PRO A 35 6.30 -10.01 6.17
C PRO A 35 7.06 -9.88 4.84
N VAL A 36 8.09 -10.70 4.64
CA VAL A 36 8.88 -10.75 3.40
C VAL A 36 8.00 -11.23 2.25
N ALA A 37 7.31 -12.36 2.44
CA ALA A 37 6.41 -12.93 1.45
C ALA A 37 5.27 -11.97 1.08
N ALA A 38 4.68 -11.29 2.08
CA ALA A 38 3.65 -10.29 1.86
C ALA A 38 4.16 -9.05 1.10
N SER A 39 5.40 -8.62 1.34
CA SER A 39 6.02 -7.51 0.59
C SER A 39 6.31 -7.90 -0.86
N ILE A 40 6.81 -9.12 -1.09
CA ILE A 40 7.01 -9.65 -2.45
C ILE A 40 5.66 -9.76 -3.17
N LEU A 41 4.65 -10.32 -2.49
CA LEU A 41 3.30 -10.46 -3.04
C LEU A 41 2.72 -9.09 -3.45
N SER A 42 2.88 -8.06 -2.61
CA SER A 42 2.44 -6.70 -2.94
C SER A 42 3.11 -6.17 -4.21
N GLY A 43 4.43 -6.33 -4.34
CA GLY A 43 5.16 -5.95 -5.54
C GLY A 43 4.69 -6.67 -6.80
N ILE A 44 4.41 -7.98 -6.70
CA ILE A 44 3.87 -8.79 -7.80
C ILE A 44 2.47 -8.30 -8.18
N LEU A 45 1.56 -8.14 -7.19
CA LEU A 45 0.19 -7.69 -7.44
C LEU A 45 0.17 -6.32 -8.13
N LEU A 46 1.03 -5.39 -7.70
CA LEU A 46 1.18 -4.10 -8.37
C LEU A 46 1.59 -4.27 -9.83
N ALA A 47 2.57 -5.12 -10.12
CA ALA A 47 3.06 -5.36 -11.49
C ALA A 47 1.97 -5.95 -12.39
N LEU A 48 1.13 -6.86 -11.85
CA LEU A 48 0.01 -7.46 -12.58
C LEU A 48 -1.10 -6.46 -12.95
N GLY A 49 -1.13 -5.29 -12.31
CA GLY A 49 -2.06 -4.21 -12.63
C GLY A 49 -1.75 -3.48 -13.94
N PHE A 50 -0.52 -3.59 -14.45
CA PHE A 50 -0.06 -2.88 -15.64
C PHE A 50 -0.24 -3.69 -16.94
N PRO A 51 -0.18 -3.03 -18.13
CA PRO A 51 -0.31 -3.70 -19.42
C PRO A 51 0.57 -4.96 -19.54
N GLY A 52 0.04 -6.00 -20.19
CA GLY A 52 0.68 -7.30 -20.35
C GLY A 52 0.03 -8.43 -19.54
N TYR A 53 -0.65 -8.10 -18.44
CA TYR A 53 -1.28 -9.12 -17.56
C TYR A 53 -2.82 -9.01 -17.46
N GLY A 54 -3.42 -7.92 -17.94
CA GLY A 54 -4.89 -7.79 -18.11
C GLY A 54 -5.71 -7.68 -16.81
N LYS A 55 -5.10 -7.43 -15.66
CA LYS A 55 -5.76 -7.44 -14.34
C LYS A 55 -5.71 -6.09 -13.62
N ALA A 56 -6.07 -5.01 -14.31
CA ALA A 56 -6.01 -3.64 -13.78
C ALA A 56 -6.68 -3.47 -12.40
N THR A 57 -7.78 -4.18 -12.12
CA THR A 57 -8.52 -4.09 -10.85
C THR A 57 -7.75 -4.59 -9.63
N VAL A 58 -6.68 -5.37 -9.81
CA VAL A 58 -5.85 -5.87 -8.71
C VAL A 58 -5.19 -4.75 -7.91
N VAL A 59 -4.98 -3.58 -8.51
CA VAL A 59 -4.34 -2.42 -7.85
C VAL A 59 -5.12 -1.92 -6.63
N PHE A 60 -6.43 -2.18 -6.56
CA PHE A 60 -7.27 -1.81 -5.41
C PHE A 60 -6.99 -2.64 -4.15
N VAL A 61 -6.31 -3.78 -4.28
CA VAL A 61 -5.91 -4.64 -3.17
C VAL A 61 -4.40 -4.84 -3.07
N ALA A 62 -3.64 -4.39 -4.07
CA ALA A 62 -2.23 -4.72 -4.24
C ALA A 62 -1.31 -4.18 -3.14
N LEU A 63 -1.65 -3.06 -2.49
CA LEU A 63 -0.83 -2.48 -1.41
C LEU A 63 -1.15 -3.10 -0.04
N VAL A 64 -2.31 -3.73 0.11
CA VAL A 64 -2.77 -4.29 1.39
C VAL A 64 -1.76 -5.28 2.01
N PRO A 65 -1.15 -6.23 1.27
CA PRO A 65 -0.15 -7.13 1.84
C PRO A 65 1.09 -6.41 2.38
N LEU A 66 1.63 -5.40 1.67
CA LEU A 66 2.74 -4.59 2.15
C LEU A 66 2.35 -3.83 3.41
N MET A 67 1.16 -3.21 3.43
CA MET A 67 0.68 -2.49 4.59
C MET A 67 0.63 -3.38 5.84
N PHE A 68 0.08 -4.60 5.73
CA PHE A 68 0.09 -5.58 6.82
C PHE A 68 1.49 -6.03 7.23
N ALA A 69 2.42 -6.16 6.28
CA ALA A 69 3.80 -6.55 6.57
C ALA A 69 4.55 -5.50 7.42
N VAL A 70 4.22 -4.22 7.25
CA VAL A 70 4.94 -3.11 7.90
C VAL A 70 4.21 -2.47 9.08
N GLN A 71 2.91 -2.72 9.25
CA GLN A 71 2.05 -2.05 10.24
C GLN A 71 2.55 -2.13 11.70
N SER A 72 3.30 -3.19 12.04
CA SER A 72 3.87 -3.42 13.38
C SER A 72 5.41 -3.51 13.34
N ALA A 73 6.03 -3.12 12.23
CA ALA A 73 7.47 -3.20 12.04
C ALA A 73 8.18 -1.94 12.61
N SER A 74 9.45 -2.08 12.96
CA SER A 74 10.30 -0.91 13.21
C SER A 74 10.52 -0.13 11.91
N VAL A 75 10.86 1.16 12.02
CA VAL A 75 11.13 2.02 10.84
C VAL A 75 12.15 1.37 9.90
N LYS A 76 13.26 0.85 10.44
CA LYS A 76 14.29 0.16 9.64
C LYS A 76 13.73 -1.04 8.88
N LYS A 77 12.92 -1.88 9.53
CA LYS A 77 12.30 -3.06 8.90
C LYS A 77 11.24 -2.65 7.88
N ALA A 78 10.42 -1.64 8.19
CA ALA A 78 9.43 -1.09 7.26
C ALA A 78 10.08 -0.52 6.00
N SER A 79 11.17 0.25 6.14
CA SER A 79 11.94 0.77 5.00
C SER A 79 12.45 -0.35 4.10
N TRP A 80 13.03 -1.40 4.69
CA TRP A 80 13.55 -2.52 3.92
C TRP A 80 12.42 -3.32 3.22
N LEU A 81 11.29 -3.55 3.89
CA LEU A 81 10.14 -4.23 3.29
C LEU A 81 9.50 -3.42 2.17
N GLY A 82 9.38 -2.09 2.35
CA GLY A 82 8.94 -1.17 1.31
C GLY A 82 9.86 -1.17 0.10
N LEU A 83 11.18 -1.09 0.32
CA LEU A 83 12.19 -1.19 -0.72
C LEU A 83 12.09 -2.52 -1.48
N LEU A 84 11.93 -3.64 -0.77
CA LEU A 84 11.76 -4.96 -1.39
C LEU A 84 10.52 -5.02 -2.28
N SER A 85 9.37 -4.54 -1.78
CA SER A 85 8.12 -4.50 -2.55
C SER A 85 8.26 -3.64 -3.81
N GLY A 86 8.86 -2.44 -3.67
CA GLY A 86 9.13 -1.56 -4.80
C GLY A 86 10.08 -2.18 -5.80
N PHE A 87 11.12 -2.86 -5.33
CA PHE A 87 12.13 -3.49 -6.18
C PHE A 87 11.52 -4.63 -7.00
N VAL A 88 10.71 -5.50 -6.36
CA VAL A 88 9.97 -6.55 -7.07
C VAL A 88 9.05 -5.96 -8.12
N PHE A 89 8.28 -4.91 -7.77
CA PHE A 89 7.40 -4.21 -8.70
C PHE A 89 8.17 -3.66 -9.91
N PHE A 90 9.23 -2.87 -9.68
CA PHE A 90 9.97 -2.23 -10.77
C PHE A 90 10.80 -3.21 -11.59
N MET A 91 11.30 -4.30 -11.02
CA MET A 91 11.94 -5.37 -11.79
C MET A 91 10.93 -6.03 -12.75
N MET A 92 9.70 -6.27 -12.33
CA MET A 92 8.70 -6.83 -13.26
C MET A 92 8.25 -5.80 -14.31
N SER A 93 7.95 -4.60 -13.85
CA SER A 93 7.45 -3.46 -14.63
C SER A 93 8.43 -2.98 -15.71
N LEU A 94 9.73 -2.95 -15.40
CA LEU A 94 10.79 -2.50 -16.31
C LEU A 94 11.51 -3.68 -16.99
N SER A 95 10.94 -4.89 -16.92
CA SER A 95 11.58 -6.10 -17.46
C SER A 95 11.85 -6.05 -18.97
N TRP A 96 11.19 -5.15 -19.69
CA TRP A 96 11.43 -4.84 -21.10
C TRP A 96 12.81 -4.21 -21.35
N LEU A 97 13.43 -3.56 -20.35
CA LEU A 97 14.79 -3.01 -20.48
C LEU A 97 15.83 -4.10 -20.73
N ARG A 98 15.52 -5.37 -20.42
CA ARG A 98 16.40 -6.50 -20.76
C ARG A 98 16.62 -6.63 -22.26
N PHE A 99 15.68 -6.20 -23.10
CA PHE A 99 15.87 -6.20 -24.55
C PHE A 99 16.99 -5.24 -25.01
N LEU A 100 17.27 -4.18 -24.25
CA LEU A 100 18.38 -3.27 -24.53
C LEU A 100 19.75 -3.92 -24.39
N THR A 101 19.88 -5.02 -23.64
CA THR A 101 21.13 -5.79 -23.62
C THR A 101 21.46 -6.42 -24.98
N GLY A 102 20.46 -6.60 -25.84
CA GLY A 102 20.63 -7.09 -27.21
C GLY A 102 21.07 -6.02 -28.21
N THR A 103 21.01 -4.73 -27.84
CA THR A 103 21.40 -3.62 -28.73
C THR A 103 22.87 -3.22 -28.59
N VAL A 104 23.58 -3.81 -27.62
CA VAL A 104 25.00 -3.55 -27.36
C VAL A 104 25.81 -4.83 -27.52
N GLU A 105 26.96 -4.71 -28.16
CA GLU A 105 27.90 -5.81 -28.34
C GLU A 105 29.00 -5.78 -27.27
N GLY A 106 29.53 -6.95 -26.91
CA GLY A 106 30.55 -7.10 -25.86
C GLY A 106 29.99 -7.41 -24.47
N LEU A 107 30.63 -8.35 -23.78
CA LEU A 107 30.18 -8.87 -22.49
C LEU A 107 30.10 -7.78 -21.41
N GLY A 108 31.09 -6.89 -21.36
CA GLY A 108 31.13 -5.80 -20.37
C GLY A 108 29.95 -4.84 -20.50
N LEU A 109 29.56 -4.47 -21.72
CA LEU A 109 28.43 -3.57 -21.98
C LEU A 109 27.08 -4.26 -21.68
N LYS A 110 26.96 -5.57 -21.92
CA LYS A 110 25.77 -6.33 -21.54
C LYS A 110 25.58 -6.39 -20.03
N ILE A 111 26.67 -6.63 -19.29
CA ILE A 111 26.65 -6.63 -17.81
C ILE A 111 26.30 -5.24 -17.29
N SER A 112 26.92 -4.18 -17.82
CA SER A 112 26.62 -2.82 -17.38
C SER A 112 25.18 -2.40 -17.67
N ALA A 113 24.61 -2.81 -18.81
CA ALA A 113 23.20 -2.58 -19.13
C ALA A 113 22.26 -3.30 -18.15
N LEU A 114 22.56 -4.56 -17.80
CA LEU A 114 21.78 -5.33 -16.82
C LEU A 114 21.87 -4.71 -15.41
N LEU A 115 23.06 -4.27 -15.00
CA LEU A 115 23.27 -3.56 -13.75
C LEU A 115 22.55 -2.22 -13.74
N GLY A 116 22.60 -1.46 -14.84
CA GLY A 116 21.88 -0.19 -14.99
C GLY A 116 20.37 -0.37 -14.83
N TYR A 117 19.80 -1.43 -15.40
CA TYR A 117 18.41 -1.80 -15.18
C TYR A 117 18.11 -2.09 -13.70
N ALA A 118 18.91 -2.91 -13.03
CA ALA A 118 18.72 -3.22 -11.60
C ALA A 118 18.86 -1.97 -10.72
N VAL A 119 19.82 -1.10 -11.02
CA VAL A 119 20.03 0.19 -10.31
C VAL A 119 18.87 1.13 -10.54
N LEU A 120 18.33 1.21 -11.76
CA LEU A 120 17.14 2.02 -12.05
C LEU A 120 15.91 1.50 -11.32
N ALA A 121 15.70 0.18 -11.28
CA ALA A 121 14.63 -0.44 -10.51
C ALA A 121 14.78 -0.13 -9.01
N LEU A 122 16.01 -0.19 -8.49
CA LEU A 122 16.32 0.16 -7.11
C LEU A 122 16.04 1.64 -6.81
N TYR A 123 16.47 2.55 -7.69
CA TYR A 123 16.17 3.98 -7.59
C TYR A 123 14.66 4.23 -7.49
N CYS A 124 13.87 3.60 -8.35
CA CYS A 124 12.41 3.73 -8.32
C CYS A 124 11.80 3.14 -7.04
N ALA A 125 12.37 2.01 -6.56
CA ALA A 125 11.93 1.34 -5.35
C ALA A 125 12.17 2.15 -4.07
N LEU A 126 13.15 3.07 -4.05
CA LEU A 126 13.38 3.96 -2.90
C LEU A 126 12.13 4.79 -2.55
N TYR A 127 11.30 5.12 -3.54
CA TYR A 127 10.09 5.90 -3.33
C TYR A 127 8.95 5.13 -2.65
N PHE A 128 9.10 3.82 -2.43
CA PHE A 128 8.17 3.03 -1.61
C PHE A 128 8.49 3.17 -0.11
N ILE A 129 9.70 3.59 0.25
CA ILE A 129 10.16 3.69 1.64
C ILE A 129 9.31 4.68 2.45
N PRO A 130 9.04 5.92 2.00
CA PRO A 130 8.26 6.88 2.78
C PRO A 130 6.87 6.35 3.11
N PHE A 131 6.24 5.67 2.15
CA PHE A 131 4.93 5.04 2.34
C PHE A 131 4.97 3.92 3.38
N ALA A 132 5.94 3.00 3.28
CA ALA A 132 6.07 1.91 4.24
C ALA A 132 6.31 2.42 5.68
N ILE A 133 7.12 3.47 5.83
CA ILE A 133 7.33 4.16 7.12
C ILE A 133 6.02 4.81 7.60
N ALA A 134 5.30 5.51 6.72
CA ALA A 134 4.04 6.16 7.06
C ALA A 134 2.98 5.16 7.55
N VAL A 135 2.92 3.96 6.97
CA VAL A 135 2.07 2.87 7.47
C VAL A 135 2.53 2.43 8.87
N ALA A 136 3.81 2.11 9.05
CA ALA A 136 4.34 1.61 10.32
C ALA A 136 4.12 2.60 11.49
N LEU A 137 4.27 3.90 11.24
CA LEU A 137 4.06 4.95 12.23
C LEU A 137 2.58 5.31 12.40
N GLY A 138 1.87 5.49 11.29
CA GLY A 138 0.48 5.96 11.29
C GLY A 138 -0.49 4.94 11.87
N VAL A 139 -0.28 3.63 11.60
CA VAL A 139 -1.10 2.56 12.19
C VAL A 139 -0.97 2.57 13.71
N LYS A 140 0.25 2.74 14.23
CA LYS A 140 0.52 2.77 15.68
C LYS A 140 -0.13 3.96 16.37
N GLN A 141 -0.17 5.11 15.71
CA GLN A 141 -0.65 6.37 16.31
C GLN A 141 -2.15 6.60 16.13
N TRP A 142 -2.71 6.23 14.99
CA TRP A 142 -4.05 6.68 14.58
C TRP A 142 -5.05 5.57 14.36
N ALA A 143 -4.64 4.38 13.95
CA ALA A 143 -5.63 3.34 13.67
C ALA A 143 -6.20 2.75 14.97
N GLY A 144 -7.53 2.89 15.11
CA GLY A 144 -8.31 2.48 16.28
C GLY A 144 -9.80 2.75 16.08
N ASP A 145 -10.55 2.83 17.18
CA ASP A 145 -12.02 2.89 17.16
C ASP A 145 -12.63 4.23 16.72
N ASN A 146 -11.80 5.24 16.44
CA ASN A 146 -12.24 6.58 16.08
C ASN A 146 -12.13 6.79 14.56
N LEU A 147 -13.28 6.96 13.91
CA LEU A 147 -13.39 7.19 12.46
C LEU A 147 -12.50 8.35 11.98
N TRP A 148 -12.44 9.46 12.72
CA TRP A 148 -11.62 10.60 12.33
C TRP A 148 -10.13 10.29 12.29
N LYS A 149 -9.64 9.44 13.21
CA LYS A 149 -8.24 9.01 13.19
C LYS A 149 -7.98 8.06 12.00
N ASN A 150 -8.93 7.20 11.68
CA ASN A 150 -8.87 6.31 10.51
C ASN A 150 -8.84 7.10 9.20
N VAL A 151 -9.71 8.11 9.05
CA VAL A 151 -9.73 9.01 7.88
C VAL A 151 -8.42 9.80 7.76
N ARG A 152 -7.88 10.32 8.87
CA ARG A 152 -6.56 10.99 8.88
C ARG A 152 -5.44 10.07 8.43
N LEU A 153 -5.45 8.80 8.85
CA LEU A 153 -4.50 7.80 8.39
C LEU A 153 -4.63 7.56 6.88
N MET A 154 -5.84 7.31 6.38
CA MET A 154 -6.09 7.11 4.95
C MET A 154 -5.58 8.29 4.12
N PHE A 155 -5.87 9.51 4.55
CA PHE A 155 -5.40 10.72 3.90
C PHE A 155 -3.87 10.83 3.92
N ALA A 156 -3.23 10.63 5.07
CA ALA A 156 -1.78 10.68 5.19
C ALA A 156 -1.08 9.66 4.29
N LEU A 157 -1.55 8.40 4.27
CA LEU A 157 -1.00 7.35 3.41
C LEU A 157 -1.14 7.69 1.92
N THR A 158 -2.30 8.23 1.55
CA THR A 158 -2.59 8.65 0.18
C THR A 158 -1.65 9.78 -0.26
N MET A 159 -1.51 10.82 0.56
CA MET A 159 -0.64 11.96 0.25
C MET A 159 0.83 11.56 0.18
N VAL A 160 1.30 10.68 1.07
CA VAL A 160 2.68 10.19 1.06
C VAL A 160 2.96 9.40 -0.23
N TRP A 161 2.03 8.54 -0.67
CA TRP A 161 2.22 7.78 -1.91
C TRP A 161 2.25 8.70 -3.14
N VAL A 162 1.23 9.56 -3.29
CA VAL A 162 1.12 10.49 -4.42
C VAL A 162 2.32 11.44 -4.46
N GLY A 163 2.72 11.98 -3.30
CA GLY A 163 3.91 12.82 -3.19
C GLY A 163 5.19 12.08 -3.56
N SER A 164 5.30 10.79 -3.21
CA SER A 164 6.45 9.96 -3.59
C SER A 164 6.49 9.65 -5.10
N GLU A 165 5.34 9.40 -5.73
CA GLU A 165 5.25 9.27 -7.19
C GLU A 165 5.61 10.58 -7.90
N TYR A 166 5.08 11.70 -7.42
CA TYR A 166 5.38 13.02 -7.98
C TYR A 166 6.87 13.35 -7.85
N LEU A 167 7.47 13.13 -6.67
CA LEU A 167 8.89 13.38 -6.45
C LEU A 167 9.76 12.52 -7.38
N ARG A 168 9.41 11.23 -7.55
CA ARG A 168 10.07 10.35 -8.52
C ARG A 168 9.97 10.87 -9.95
N GLY A 169 8.87 11.52 -10.29
CA GLY A 169 8.66 12.13 -11.60
C GLY A 169 9.45 13.40 -11.87
N VAL A 170 10.08 14.01 -10.85
CA VAL A 170 10.75 15.32 -10.99
C VAL A 170 12.22 15.28 -10.56
N LEU A 171 12.57 14.47 -9.56
CA LEU A 171 13.92 14.42 -8.98
C LEU A 171 14.94 13.80 -9.96
N PHE A 172 16.12 14.41 -10.09
CA PHE A 172 17.20 13.97 -10.98
C PHE A 172 16.72 13.77 -12.42
N THR A 173 16.06 14.78 -12.99
CA THR A 173 15.36 14.80 -14.30
C THR A 173 14.06 14.00 -14.36
N GLY A 174 13.79 13.16 -13.37
CA GLY A 174 12.52 12.48 -13.20
C GLY A 174 12.40 11.19 -14.00
N PHE A 175 11.82 10.16 -13.37
CA PHE A 175 11.45 8.91 -14.02
C PHE A 175 10.04 8.50 -13.59
N PRO A 176 8.98 9.14 -14.12
CA PRO A 176 7.58 8.91 -13.74
C PRO A 176 6.99 7.63 -14.36
N TRP A 177 7.78 6.57 -14.54
CA TRP A 177 7.31 5.34 -15.17
C TRP A 177 6.31 4.60 -14.28
N ASN A 178 5.22 4.10 -14.87
CA ASN A 178 4.17 3.34 -14.21
C ASN A 178 3.69 3.94 -12.87
N PRO A 179 3.17 5.18 -12.85
CA PRO A 179 2.39 5.67 -11.72
C PRO A 179 1.12 4.82 -11.58
N LEU A 180 0.68 4.59 -10.34
CA LEU A 180 -0.36 3.60 -10.05
C LEU A 180 -1.67 3.87 -10.80
N GLY A 181 -2.04 5.14 -10.97
CA GLY A 181 -3.23 5.54 -11.72
C GLY A 181 -3.24 5.08 -13.19
N VAL A 182 -2.07 4.92 -13.82
CA VAL A 182 -1.96 4.44 -15.21
C VAL A 182 -2.44 3.00 -15.36
N ALA A 183 -2.39 2.18 -14.31
CA ALA A 183 -2.93 0.82 -14.36
C ALA A 183 -4.41 0.78 -14.81
N LEU A 184 -5.17 1.85 -14.54
CA LEU A 184 -6.59 1.97 -14.91
C LEU A 184 -6.83 2.58 -16.29
N TYR A 185 -5.80 2.71 -17.15
CA TYR A 185 -5.94 3.27 -18.51
C TYR A 185 -7.01 2.55 -19.35
N GLY A 186 -7.15 1.23 -19.17
CA GLY A 186 -8.15 0.38 -19.83
C GLY A 186 -9.54 0.44 -19.21
N SER A 187 -9.78 1.31 -18.23
CA SER A 187 -11.07 1.49 -17.54
C SER A 187 -11.58 2.93 -17.71
N PRO A 188 -12.12 3.29 -18.89
CA PRO A 188 -12.53 4.66 -19.20
C PRO A 188 -13.54 5.25 -18.20
N ALA A 189 -14.43 4.41 -17.65
CA ALA A 189 -15.42 4.85 -16.67
C ALA A 189 -14.81 5.29 -15.34
N ILE A 190 -13.63 4.77 -14.96
CA ILE A 190 -12.98 5.11 -13.68
C ILE A 190 -11.98 6.25 -13.86
N ILE A 191 -11.35 6.35 -15.02
CA ILE A 191 -10.26 7.32 -15.26
C ILE A 191 -10.76 8.76 -15.51
N GLN A 192 -12.06 9.00 -15.72
CA GLN A 192 -12.55 10.35 -16.03
C GLN A 192 -12.17 11.40 -14.97
N ILE A 193 -12.05 11.00 -13.70
CA ILE A 193 -11.59 11.87 -12.60
C ILE A 193 -10.16 12.42 -12.82
N ALA A 194 -9.40 11.87 -13.76
CA ALA A 194 -8.11 12.41 -14.18
C ALA A 194 -8.23 13.81 -14.79
N GLU A 195 -9.41 14.25 -15.24
CA GLU A 195 -9.58 15.61 -15.75
C GLU A 195 -9.32 16.69 -14.68
N TRP A 196 -9.53 16.39 -13.39
CA TRP A 196 -9.39 17.37 -12.30
C TRP A 196 -7.97 17.52 -11.76
N GLY A 197 -7.12 16.51 -11.94
CA GLY A 197 -5.77 16.54 -11.37
C GLY A 197 -4.82 15.50 -11.95
N GLY A 198 -5.11 15.05 -13.16
CA GLY A 198 -4.33 14.06 -13.89
C GLY A 198 -4.29 12.70 -13.21
N VAL A 199 -3.24 11.95 -13.55
CA VAL A 199 -2.99 10.61 -13.01
C VAL A 199 -2.88 10.59 -11.48
N SER A 200 -2.44 11.68 -10.86
CA SER A 200 -2.25 11.78 -9.41
C SER A 200 -3.55 11.58 -8.63
N VAL A 201 -4.68 12.09 -9.14
CA VAL A 201 -6.01 11.90 -8.52
C VAL A 201 -6.45 10.44 -8.62
N VAL A 202 -6.17 9.79 -9.74
CA VAL A 202 -6.46 8.36 -9.94
C VAL A 202 -5.60 7.50 -9.01
N THR A 203 -4.31 7.80 -8.89
CA THR A 203 -3.42 7.17 -7.90
C THR A 203 -3.96 7.38 -6.49
N ALA A 204 -4.33 8.62 -6.14
CA ALA A 204 -4.81 8.96 -4.80
C ALA A 204 -6.01 8.10 -4.41
N TYR A 205 -6.95 7.97 -5.33
CA TYR A 205 -8.13 7.14 -5.17
C TYR A 205 -7.80 5.64 -4.96
N ILE A 206 -6.86 5.07 -5.73
CA ILE A 206 -6.45 3.66 -5.56
C ILE A 206 -5.84 3.44 -4.16
N VAL A 207 -4.95 4.33 -3.72
CA VAL A 207 -4.27 4.22 -2.42
C VAL A 207 -5.27 4.39 -1.27
N TRP A 208 -6.23 5.32 -1.42
CA TRP A 208 -7.32 5.53 -0.47
C TRP A 208 -8.14 4.25 -0.24
N MET A 209 -8.51 3.55 -1.32
CA MET A 209 -9.22 2.27 -1.23
C MET A 209 -8.39 1.20 -0.51
N ASN A 210 -7.10 1.06 -0.84
CA ASN A 210 -6.20 0.12 -0.15
C ASN A 210 -6.10 0.44 1.35
N ALA A 211 -6.04 1.72 1.73
CA ALA A 211 -5.99 2.13 3.13
C ALA A 211 -7.30 1.82 3.87
N GLY A 212 -8.45 2.02 3.24
CA GLY A 212 -9.76 1.63 3.78
C GLY A 212 -9.88 0.12 4.02
N LEU A 213 -9.35 -0.68 3.08
CA LEU A 213 -9.28 -2.14 3.20
C LEU A 213 -8.38 -2.57 4.37
N LEU A 214 -7.19 -1.99 4.50
CA LEU A 214 -6.29 -2.25 5.64
C LEU A 214 -7.01 -2.07 6.97
N ILE A 215 -7.65 -0.92 7.15
CA ILE A 215 -8.33 -0.57 8.42
C ILE A 215 -9.48 -1.54 8.68
N THR A 216 -10.29 -1.83 7.67
CA THR A 216 -11.41 -2.76 7.77
C THR A 216 -10.95 -4.16 8.18
N ILE A 217 -9.97 -4.72 7.47
CA ILE A 217 -9.44 -6.07 7.76
C ILE A 217 -8.80 -6.10 9.16
N ARG A 218 -8.10 -5.03 9.57
CA ARG A 218 -7.50 -4.93 10.90
C ARG A 218 -8.54 -4.91 12.02
N GLN A 219 -9.67 -4.23 11.83
CA GLN A 219 -10.76 -4.24 12.80
C GLN A 219 -11.38 -5.63 12.98
N TYR A 220 -11.48 -6.41 11.89
CA TYR A 220 -11.93 -7.80 11.97
C TYR A 220 -10.92 -8.72 12.66
N SER A 221 -9.63 -8.59 12.37
CA SER A 221 -8.60 -9.48 12.92
C SER A 221 -8.33 -9.23 14.41
N HIS A 222 -8.42 -7.97 14.86
CA HIS A 222 -8.27 -7.60 16.27
C HIS A 222 -9.60 -7.50 17.03
N GLY A 223 -10.71 -7.85 16.37
CA GLY A 223 -12.04 -7.91 16.97
C GLY A 223 -12.16 -9.07 17.96
N THR A 224 -11.64 -8.87 19.17
CA THR A 224 -11.87 -9.71 20.34
C THR A 224 -13.37 -9.75 20.66
N ARG A 225 -13.98 -10.93 20.49
CA ARG A 225 -15.02 -11.54 21.32
C ARG A 225 -15.80 -10.53 22.20
N GLY A 226 -16.87 -9.93 21.66
CA GLY A 226 -17.91 -9.27 22.46
C GLY A 226 -18.26 -7.80 22.18
N ARG A 227 -17.72 -7.14 21.15
CA ARG A 227 -18.06 -5.74 20.84
C ARG A 227 -19.16 -5.64 19.76
N LYS A 228 -20.14 -4.74 19.98
CA LYS A 228 -21.27 -4.41 19.09
C LYS A 228 -20.79 -4.29 17.63
N TYR A 229 -21.43 -5.06 16.73
CA TYR A 229 -21.28 -4.99 15.28
C TYR A 229 -21.25 -3.52 14.82
N ARG A 230 -20.15 -3.08 14.19
CA ARG A 230 -20.03 -1.72 13.64
C ARG A 230 -20.14 -1.80 12.11
N PRO A 231 -20.96 -0.96 11.48
CA PRO A 231 -21.04 -0.89 10.03
C PRO A 231 -19.66 -0.51 9.46
N HIS A 232 -19.33 -1.06 8.28
CA HIS A 232 -18.04 -0.91 7.60
C HIS A 232 -17.84 0.49 7.02
N LEU A 233 -17.93 1.54 7.85
CA LEU A 233 -17.90 2.92 7.40
C LEU A 233 -16.61 3.26 6.66
N GLU A 234 -15.47 2.70 7.06
CA GLU A 234 -14.18 2.90 6.39
C GLU A 234 -14.14 2.25 5.01
N LEU A 235 -14.72 1.05 4.86
CA LEU A 235 -14.85 0.38 3.58
C LEU A 235 -15.84 1.13 2.68
N MET A 236 -16.96 1.60 3.24
CA MET A 236 -17.93 2.43 2.53
C MET A 236 -17.29 3.74 2.08
N LEU A 237 -16.44 4.37 2.90
CA LEU A 237 -15.67 5.56 2.53
C LEU A 237 -14.58 5.27 1.49
N GLY A 238 -14.08 4.04 1.40
CA GLY A 238 -13.19 3.60 0.32
C GLY A 238 -13.92 3.36 -1.00
N ILE A 239 -15.09 2.71 -0.93
CA ILE A 239 -15.91 2.33 -2.10
C ILE A 239 -16.71 3.52 -2.64
N LEU A 240 -17.14 4.45 -1.79
CA LEU A 240 -17.98 5.57 -2.22
C LEU A 240 -17.31 6.43 -3.31
N PRO A 241 -16.03 6.85 -3.18
CA PRO A 241 -15.33 7.53 -4.26
C PRO A 241 -15.20 6.69 -5.54
N LEU A 242 -15.07 5.36 -5.43
CA LEU A 242 -15.05 4.46 -6.59
C LEU A 242 -16.37 4.50 -7.35
N ALA A 243 -17.47 4.33 -6.62
CA ALA A 243 -18.80 4.31 -7.19
C ALA A 243 -19.16 5.66 -7.82
N LEU A 244 -18.80 6.76 -7.15
CA LEU A 244 -19.01 8.11 -7.68
C LEU A 244 -18.15 8.38 -8.93
N SER A 245 -16.88 7.97 -8.92
CA SER A 245 -16.01 8.07 -10.09
C SER A 245 -16.57 7.29 -11.28
N MET A 246 -17.01 6.05 -11.05
CA MET A 246 -17.59 5.21 -12.09
C MET A 246 -18.92 5.76 -12.61
N ALA A 247 -19.79 6.26 -11.71
CA ALA A 247 -21.05 6.88 -12.09
C ALA A 247 -20.82 8.15 -12.93
N TYR A 248 -19.89 9.01 -12.48
CA TYR A 248 -19.47 10.19 -13.23
C TYR A 248 -18.94 9.80 -14.60
N GLY A 249 -18.02 8.84 -14.67
CA GLY A 249 -17.41 8.48 -15.93
C GLY A 249 -18.36 7.78 -16.89
N MET A 250 -19.30 6.97 -16.39
CA MET A 250 -20.40 6.47 -17.22
C MET A 250 -21.25 7.61 -17.77
N ASN A 251 -21.66 8.56 -16.93
CA ASN A 251 -22.44 9.72 -17.35
C ASN A 251 -21.72 10.53 -18.44
N THR A 252 -20.42 10.77 -18.28
CA THR A 252 -19.59 11.48 -19.26
C THR A 252 -19.43 10.71 -20.57
N LEU A 253 -19.34 9.37 -20.52
CA LEU A 253 -19.20 8.54 -21.72
C LEU A 253 -20.51 8.39 -22.50
N PHE A 254 -21.65 8.28 -21.80
CA PHE A 254 -22.96 8.13 -22.43
C PHE A 254 -23.54 9.46 -22.94
N ASN A 255 -23.23 10.58 -22.30
CA ASN A 255 -23.70 11.91 -22.70
C ASN A 255 -22.72 12.66 -23.61
N ARG A 256 -21.79 11.95 -24.27
CA ARG A 256 -20.94 12.60 -25.28
C ARG A 256 -21.81 13.09 -26.43
N PRO A 257 -21.82 14.38 -26.77
CA PRO A 257 -22.44 14.82 -28.01
C PRO A 257 -21.77 14.07 -29.16
N ALA A 258 -22.57 13.52 -30.08
CA ALA A 258 -22.06 12.87 -31.27
C ALA A 258 -21.20 13.91 -32.02
N PHE A 259 -19.93 13.58 -32.26
CA PHE A 259 -19.10 14.36 -33.17
C PHE A 259 -19.56 14.06 -34.60
N ASP A 260 -20.70 14.62 -34.98
CA ASP A 260 -21.17 14.69 -36.37
C ASP A 260 -20.77 16.03 -36.96
N GLU A 261 -19.47 16.28 -37.16
CA GLU A 261 -19.02 17.21 -38.22
C GLU A 261 -17.70 16.70 -38.83
N PRO A 262 -17.70 16.31 -40.12
CA PRO A 262 -16.46 16.12 -40.87
C PRO A 262 -15.83 17.50 -41.14
N ILE A 263 -14.53 17.60 -40.87
CA ILE A 263 -13.68 18.74 -41.26
C ILE A 263 -13.54 18.78 -42.79
#